data_AF-A0A178W6B1-F1
#
_entry.id   AF-A0A178W6B1-F1
#
_cell.length_a   1.000
_cell.length_b   1.000
_cell.length_c   1.000
_cell.angle_alpha   90.00
_cell.angle_beta   90.00
_cell.angle_gamma   90.00
#
_symmetry.space_group_name_H-M   'P 1'
#
loop_
_entity.id
_entity.type
_entity.pdbx_description
1 polymer ?
#
loop_
_entity_poly.entity_id
_entity_poly.type
_entity_poly.pdbx_seq_one_letter_code
_entity_poly.pdbx_strand_id
1 'polypeptide(L)'
;MLRFGIYQSNVQLIDYINSLHLPFKLTDNRFADMTNSEFKAHFLGLNTSSLRLHKKQRPVCDPAGNVPDAVDWRTQGAVTPIRNQGKCGGCWAFSAVAAIEGINKIKTGNLVSLSEQQLIDCDIGTYNKGCSGGLMETAFEFIKTNGGLATETDYPYTGIEGTCDPEKSKNKVVTIQGYQKVAQNEASLQIAAAQQPVSVGIDAGGFIFQLYSSGVFTNYCGTNLNHGVTVVGYGVEGDQKYWIVKNSWGTGWGEEGYIRMERGVSEDTGKCGIAMMASYPLQ
;
A
#
# COMPACT_ATOMS: atom_id res chain seq x y z
N MET A 1 -33.07 5.17 5.96
CA MET A 1 -33.54 4.02 5.15
C MET A 1 -32.52 3.60 4.08
N LEU A 2 -31.92 4.52 3.30
CA LEU A 2 -30.93 4.15 2.25
C LEU A 2 -29.68 3.40 2.77
N ARG A 3 -28.97 3.95 3.77
CA ARG A 3 -27.77 3.30 4.36
C ARG A 3 -28.05 1.91 4.92
N PHE A 4 -29.19 1.73 5.57
CA PHE A 4 -29.59 0.44 6.11
C PHE A 4 -29.83 -0.61 5.01
N GLY A 5 -30.46 -0.23 3.90
CA GLY A 5 -30.63 -1.13 2.75
C GLY A 5 -29.30 -1.58 2.14
N ILE A 6 -28.34 -0.65 2.00
CA ILE A 6 -26.98 -0.96 1.52
C ILE A 6 -26.29 -1.94 2.48
N TYR A 7 -26.35 -1.66 3.78
CA TYR A 7 -25.81 -2.53 4.81
C TYR A 7 -26.41 -3.94 4.74
N GLN A 8 -27.74 -4.07 4.64
CA GLN A 8 -28.40 -5.37 4.52
C GLN A 8 -27.92 -6.15 3.29
N SER A 9 -27.79 -5.50 2.13
CA SER A 9 -27.26 -6.15 0.92
C SER A 9 -25.81 -6.62 1.10
N ASN A 10 -24.96 -5.81 1.75
CA ASN A 10 -23.57 -6.19 2.02
C ASN A 10 -23.47 -7.33 3.05
N VAL A 11 -24.32 -7.35 4.09
CA VAL A 11 -24.39 -8.46 5.05
C VAL A 11 -24.82 -9.77 4.38
N GLN A 12 -25.81 -9.73 3.50
CA GLN A 12 -26.21 -10.93 2.73
C GLN A 12 -25.06 -11.48 1.86
N LEU A 13 -24.28 -10.59 1.24
CA LEU A 13 -23.08 -10.97 0.52
C LEU A 13 -22.02 -11.59 1.45
N ILE A 14 -21.79 -10.98 2.61
CA ILE A 14 -20.86 -11.49 3.64
C ILE A 14 -21.25 -12.92 4.04
N ASP A 15 -22.53 -13.15 4.36
CA ASP A 15 -23.04 -14.47 4.76
C ASP A 15 -22.86 -15.49 3.64
N TYR A 16 -23.21 -15.12 2.41
CA TYR A 16 -23.04 -15.99 1.24
C TYR A 16 -21.57 -16.39 1.04
N ILE A 17 -20.65 -15.42 0.97
CA ILE A 17 -19.22 -15.70 0.76
C ILE A 17 -18.64 -16.51 1.91
N ASN A 18 -18.99 -16.19 3.14
CA ASN A 18 -18.50 -16.92 4.31
C ASN A 18 -19.01 -18.38 4.36
N SER A 19 -20.19 -18.66 3.79
CA SER A 19 -20.75 -20.02 3.65
C SER A 19 -20.01 -20.90 2.64
N LEU A 20 -19.22 -20.31 1.74
CA LEU A 20 -18.42 -21.06 0.75
C LEU A 20 -17.13 -21.66 1.34
N HIS A 21 -16.82 -21.37 2.62
CA HIS A 21 -15.62 -21.88 3.31
C HIS A 21 -14.32 -21.59 2.55
N LEU A 22 -14.23 -20.40 1.95
CA LEU A 22 -13.01 -19.94 1.27
C LEU A 22 -11.86 -19.72 2.26
N PRO A 23 -10.59 -19.65 1.78
CA PRO A 23 -9.40 -19.34 2.58
C PRO A 23 -9.40 -17.98 3.30
N PHE A 24 -10.41 -17.15 3.07
CA PHE A 24 -10.59 -15.84 3.68
C PHE A 24 -12.03 -15.64 4.14
N LYS A 25 -12.22 -14.66 5.01
CA LYS A 25 -13.53 -14.25 5.53
C LYS A 25 -13.80 -12.78 5.25
N LEU A 26 -15.09 -12.48 5.13
CA LEU A 26 -15.61 -11.12 5.08
C LEU A 26 -16.26 -10.78 6.43
N THR A 27 -16.34 -9.48 6.74
CA THR A 27 -17.04 -8.96 7.91
C THR A 27 -17.71 -7.64 7.57
N ASP A 28 -18.69 -7.25 8.37
CA ASP A 28 -19.34 -5.95 8.31
C ASP A 28 -18.47 -4.83 8.88
N ASN A 29 -17.29 -4.64 8.27
CA ASN A 29 -16.34 -3.61 8.65
C ASN A 29 -16.91 -2.19 8.42
N ARG A 30 -16.10 -1.17 8.69
CA ARG A 30 -16.49 0.25 8.57
C ARG A 30 -17.00 0.71 7.18
N PHE A 31 -16.90 -0.14 6.15
CA PHE A 31 -17.40 0.12 4.80
C PHE A 31 -18.69 -0.64 4.47
N ALA A 32 -19.26 -1.37 5.43
CA ALA A 32 -20.44 -2.21 5.23
C ALA A 32 -21.71 -1.43 4.87
N ASP A 33 -21.81 -0.14 5.22
CA ASP A 33 -22.94 0.72 4.85
C ASP A 33 -22.70 1.54 3.57
N MET A 34 -21.62 1.24 2.83
CA MET A 34 -21.23 1.92 1.59
C MET A 34 -21.45 1.03 0.38
N THR A 35 -21.94 1.64 -0.71
CA THR A 35 -21.91 0.98 -2.01
C THR A 35 -20.46 0.87 -2.50
N ASN A 36 -20.19 -0.10 -3.37
CA ASN A 36 -18.85 -0.23 -3.94
C ASN A 36 -18.41 0.99 -4.78
N SER A 37 -19.36 1.69 -5.41
CA SER A 37 -19.09 2.93 -6.14
C SER A 37 -18.67 4.07 -5.20
N GLU A 38 -19.35 4.24 -4.07
CA GLU A 38 -18.94 5.22 -3.04
C GLU A 38 -17.56 4.87 -2.47
N PHE A 39 -17.31 3.59 -2.21
CA PHE A 39 -16.01 3.12 -1.73
C PHE A 39 -14.89 3.46 -2.73
N LYS A 40 -15.07 3.10 -4.01
CA LYS A 40 -14.11 3.40 -5.07
C LYS A 40 -13.81 4.88 -5.22
N ALA A 41 -14.83 5.73 -5.06
CA ALA A 41 -14.68 7.18 -5.23
C ALA A 41 -13.90 7.87 -4.11
N HIS A 42 -13.75 7.23 -2.93
CA HIS A 42 -13.19 7.87 -1.75
C HIS A 42 -11.90 7.22 -1.22
N PHE A 43 -11.70 5.92 -1.41
CA PHE A 43 -10.62 5.18 -0.76
C PHE A 43 -9.52 4.70 -1.70
N LEU A 44 -9.71 4.91 -3.01
CA LEU A 44 -8.73 4.60 -4.06
C LEU A 44 -8.09 5.88 -4.57
N GLY A 45 -6.84 5.81 -5.04
CA GLY A 45 -6.08 7.02 -5.42
C GLY A 45 -4.78 6.78 -6.18
N LEU A 46 -4.48 5.55 -6.60
CA LEU A 46 -3.31 5.31 -7.44
C LEU A 46 -3.65 5.71 -8.87
N ASN A 47 -2.90 6.67 -9.43
CA ASN A 47 -3.15 7.15 -10.79
C ASN A 47 -2.17 6.54 -11.79
N THR A 48 -2.56 5.41 -12.39
CA THR A 48 -1.73 4.68 -13.35
C THR A 48 -1.75 5.24 -14.77
N SER A 49 -2.64 6.18 -15.08
CA SER A 49 -2.74 6.78 -16.43
C SER A 49 -1.45 7.45 -16.90
N SER A 50 -0.62 7.88 -15.94
CA SER A 50 0.64 8.57 -16.20
C SER A 50 1.87 7.64 -16.31
N LEU A 51 1.73 6.33 -16.08
CA LEU A 51 2.85 5.35 -16.12
C LEU A 51 3.55 5.27 -17.48
N ARG A 52 2.87 5.61 -18.57
CA ARG A 52 3.42 5.54 -19.93
C ARG A 52 4.64 6.46 -20.15
N LEU A 53 4.91 7.40 -19.23
CA LEU A 53 5.91 8.46 -19.38
C LEU A 53 7.19 8.27 -18.53
N HIS A 54 7.22 7.36 -17.55
CA HIS A 54 8.35 7.20 -16.61
C HIS A 54 9.26 5.98 -16.92
N LYS A 55 9.73 5.87 -18.18
CA LYS A 55 10.59 4.77 -18.67
C LYS A 55 12.09 4.86 -18.31
N LYS A 56 12.51 5.78 -17.44
CA LYS A 56 13.94 6.10 -17.27
C LYS A 56 14.76 5.05 -16.52
N GLN A 57 14.15 4.30 -15.59
CA GLN A 57 14.85 3.23 -14.86
C GLN A 57 14.47 1.86 -15.40
N ARG A 58 15.48 1.01 -15.62
CA ARG A 58 15.27 -0.41 -15.90
C ARG A 58 14.90 -1.11 -14.59
N PRO A 59 13.81 -1.89 -14.56
CA PRO A 59 13.52 -2.74 -13.42
C PRO A 59 14.68 -3.70 -13.18
N VAL A 60 15.02 -3.92 -11.92
CA VAL A 60 16.05 -4.89 -11.57
C VAL A 60 15.42 -6.26 -11.42
N CYS A 61 16.01 -7.19 -12.16
CA CYS A 61 15.79 -8.62 -12.01
C CYS A 61 16.94 -9.13 -11.14
N ASP A 62 16.67 -9.44 -9.88
CA ASP A 62 17.65 -10.18 -9.10
C ASP A 62 17.57 -11.66 -9.52
N PRO A 63 18.67 -12.30 -9.94
CA PRO A 63 18.68 -13.73 -10.21
C PRO A 63 18.27 -14.46 -8.94
N ALA A 64 17.56 -15.59 -9.09
CA ALA A 64 17.00 -16.37 -7.98
C ALA A 64 17.99 -16.51 -6.81
N GLY A 65 17.79 -15.66 -5.79
CA GLY A 65 18.54 -15.68 -4.55
C GLY A 65 17.87 -16.63 -3.57
N ASN A 66 18.66 -17.21 -2.68
CA ASN A 66 18.12 -17.99 -1.57
C ASN A 66 17.51 -17.03 -0.55
N VAL A 67 16.22 -16.69 -0.73
CA VAL A 67 15.46 -15.85 0.20
C VAL A 67 14.85 -16.70 1.31
N PRO A 68 14.64 -16.16 2.53
CA PRO A 68 13.93 -16.89 3.58
C PRO A 68 12.53 -17.31 3.13
N ASP A 69 12.00 -18.41 3.67
CA ASP A 69 10.63 -18.89 3.36
C ASP A 69 9.53 -17.93 3.85
N ALA A 70 9.81 -17.19 4.93
CA ALA A 70 8.94 -16.17 5.48
C ALA A 70 9.74 -14.97 5.99
N VAL A 71 9.17 -13.78 5.79
CA VAL A 71 9.69 -12.51 6.28
C VAL A 71 8.51 -11.71 6.83
N ASP A 72 8.67 -11.11 8.01
CA ASP A 72 7.71 -10.18 8.58
C ASP A 72 8.44 -9.01 9.23
N TRP A 73 8.48 -7.88 8.52
CA TRP A 73 9.16 -6.66 8.98
C TRP A 73 8.52 -6.05 10.24
N ARG A 74 7.27 -6.42 10.58
CA ARG A 74 6.61 -5.99 11.82
C ARG A 74 7.32 -6.57 13.02
N THR A 75 7.68 -7.85 12.96
CA THR A 75 8.40 -8.55 14.04
C THR A 75 9.81 -8.01 14.25
N GLN A 76 10.39 -7.38 13.22
CA GLN A 76 11.69 -6.71 13.28
C GLN A 76 11.58 -5.23 13.70
N GLY A 77 10.37 -4.75 14.01
CA GLY A 77 10.12 -3.36 14.40
C GLY A 77 10.35 -2.35 13.28
N ALA A 78 10.31 -2.78 12.01
CA ALA A 78 10.52 -1.96 10.82
C ALA A 78 9.22 -1.55 10.13
N VAL A 79 8.12 -1.52 10.88
CA VAL A 79 6.80 -1.10 10.41
C VAL A 79 6.13 -0.25 11.47
N THR A 80 5.76 0.98 11.14
CA THR A 80 4.97 1.87 12.01
C THR A 80 3.51 1.37 12.15
N PRO A 81 2.76 1.83 13.15
CA PRO A 81 1.33 1.52 13.27
C PRO A 81 0.53 1.81 11.99
N ILE A 82 -0.62 1.15 11.84
CA ILE A 82 -1.52 1.37 10.72
C ILE A 82 -2.09 2.78 10.76
N ARG A 83 -2.17 3.40 9.58
CA ARG A 83 -2.74 4.73 9.36
C ARG A 83 -4.08 4.65 8.62
N ASN A 84 -4.75 5.79 8.50
CA ASN A 84 -6.07 5.90 7.90
C ASN A 84 -6.11 7.14 6.97
N GLN A 85 -6.05 6.91 5.66
CA GLN A 85 -6.06 7.97 4.66
C GLN A 85 -7.41 8.72 4.56
N GLY A 86 -8.45 8.23 5.25
CA GLY A 86 -9.78 8.80 5.13
C GLY A 86 -10.28 8.78 3.68
N LYS A 87 -10.88 9.89 3.24
CA LYS A 87 -11.45 10.05 1.88
C LYS A 87 -10.48 10.70 0.88
N CYS A 88 -9.21 10.82 1.25
CA CYS A 88 -8.18 11.35 0.37
C CYS A 88 -7.61 10.21 -0.49
N GLY A 89 -7.43 10.43 -1.78
CA GLY A 89 -6.70 9.52 -2.69
C GLY A 89 -5.19 9.47 -2.42
N GLY A 90 -4.75 9.68 -1.18
CA GLY A 90 -3.34 9.79 -0.77
C GLY A 90 -2.60 8.46 -0.61
N CYS A 91 -3.19 7.31 -0.98
CA CYS A 91 -2.58 5.98 -0.82
C CYS A 91 -1.15 5.86 -1.36
N TRP A 92 -0.83 6.59 -2.43
CA TRP A 92 0.52 6.67 -3.01
C TRP A 92 1.53 7.25 -2.00
N ALA A 93 1.14 8.25 -1.21
CA ALA A 93 1.98 8.85 -0.17
C ALA A 93 2.16 7.88 1.00
N PHE A 94 1.07 7.26 1.49
CA PHE A 94 1.13 6.24 2.55
C PHE A 94 2.03 5.06 2.18
N SER A 95 1.90 4.56 0.95
CA SER A 95 2.73 3.46 0.46
C SER A 95 4.22 3.82 0.42
N ALA A 96 4.56 5.02 -0.08
CA ALA A 96 5.94 5.49 -0.16
C ALA A 96 6.54 5.75 1.23
N VAL A 97 5.79 6.43 2.11
CA VAL A 97 6.21 6.70 3.50
C VAL A 97 6.48 5.41 4.25
N ALA A 98 5.57 4.44 4.22
CA ALA A 98 5.76 3.17 4.92
C ALA A 98 7.02 2.41 4.46
N ALA A 99 7.38 2.49 3.17
CA ALA A 99 8.63 1.90 2.67
C ALA A 99 9.88 2.62 3.19
N ILE A 100 9.82 3.96 3.29
CA ILE A 100 10.94 4.77 3.80
C ILE A 100 11.13 4.60 5.31
N GLU A 101 10.05 4.59 6.09
CA GLU A 101 10.09 4.33 7.52
C GLU A 101 10.76 2.97 7.80
N GLY A 102 10.41 1.96 6.99
CA GLY A 102 10.97 0.62 7.06
C GLY A 102 12.46 0.56 6.76
N ILE A 103 12.91 1.10 5.61
CA ILE A 103 14.35 1.11 5.28
C ILE A 103 15.16 1.92 6.30
N ASN A 104 14.59 3.01 6.83
CA ASN A 104 15.25 3.80 7.88
C ASN A 104 15.49 3.00 9.14
N LYS A 105 14.50 2.24 9.60
CA LYS A 105 14.69 1.32 10.73
C LYS A 105 15.78 0.29 10.42
N ILE A 106 15.76 -0.30 9.22
CA ILE A 106 16.71 -1.34 8.82
C ILE A 106 18.16 -0.80 8.80
N LYS A 107 18.37 0.41 8.27
CA LYS A 107 19.71 1.00 8.13
C LYS A 107 20.24 1.65 9.41
N THR A 108 19.37 2.30 10.18
CA THR A 108 19.79 3.17 11.29
C THR A 108 19.44 2.60 12.67
N GLY A 109 18.57 1.60 12.74
CA GLY A 109 17.97 1.12 13.99
C GLY A 109 16.84 1.98 14.53
N ASN A 110 16.53 3.13 13.90
CA ASN A 110 15.50 4.07 14.36
C ASN A 110 14.23 3.97 13.52
N LEU A 111 13.12 3.60 14.16
CA LEU A 111 11.80 3.68 13.52
C LEU A 111 11.25 5.08 13.78
N VAL A 112 11.07 5.86 12.72
CA VAL A 112 10.56 7.23 12.79
C VAL A 112 9.28 7.28 11.99
N SER A 113 8.23 7.92 12.52
CA SER A 113 7.02 8.12 11.74
C SER A 113 7.10 9.41 10.94
N LEU A 114 6.93 9.30 9.62
CA LEU A 114 7.10 10.40 8.67
C LEU A 114 5.75 10.90 8.18
N SER A 115 5.73 12.15 7.69
CA SER A 115 4.50 12.82 7.26
C SER A 115 4.07 12.40 5.85
N GLU A 116 2.93 11.72 5.74
CA GLU A 116 2.24 11.58 4.45
C GLU A 116 1.65 12.91 3.97
N GLN A 117 1.26 13.81 4.89
CA GLN A 117 0.68 15.11 4.56
C GLN A 117 1.65 16.00 3.80
N GLN A 118 2.93 15.98 4.17
CA GLN A 118 3.94 16.74 3.45
C GLN A 118 4.01 16.33 1.98
N LEU A 119 3.92 15.03 1.66
CA LEU A 119 3.85 14.58 0.27
C LEU A 119 2.58 15.08 -0.40
N ILE A 120 1.43 14.95 0.26
CA ILE A 120 0.13 15.37 -0.29
C ILE A 120 0.10 16.86 -0.60
N ASP A 121 0.73 17.70 0.23
CA ASP A 121 0.71 19.16 0.07
C ASP A 121 1.85 19.69 -0.82
N CYS A 122 3.01 19.03 -0.83
CA CYS A 122 4.24 19.54 -1.45
C CYS A 122 4.64 18.84 -2.75
N ASP A 123 4.33 17.56 -2.93
CA ASP A 123 4.62 16.82 -4.15
C ASP A 123 3.46 16.98 -5.15
N ILE A 124 3.26 18.22 -5.60
CA ILE A 124 2.24 18.60 -6.57
C ILE A 124 2.89 18.86 -7.92
N GLY A 125 2.52 18.08 -8.93
CA GLY A 125 3.09 18.20 -10.26
C GLY A 125 2.36 17.42 -11.32
N THR A 126 3.10 16.98 -12.34
CA THR A 126 2.52 16.24 -13.48
C THR A 126 1.89 14.91 -13.06
N TYR A 127 2.47 14.25 -12.06
CA TYR A 127 2.11 12.89 -11.67
C TYR A 127 1.33 12.83 -10.36
N ASN A 128 1.80 13.54 -9.34
CA ASN A 128 1.17 13.59 -8.01
C ASN A 128 0.31 14.83 -7.88
N LYS A 129 -0.91 14.64 -7.39
CA LYS A 129 -1.97 15.66 -7.33
C LYS A 129 -2.73 15.58 -6.00
N GLY A 130 -1.98 15.53 -4.90
CA GLY A 130 -2.51 15.47 -3.54
C GLY A 130 -3.55 14.36 -3.38
N CYS A 131 -4.77 14.74 -3.01
CA CYS A 131 -5.87 13.79 -2.81
C CYS A 131 -6.52 13.28 -4.09
N SER A 132 -6.18 13.84 -5.26
CA SER A 132 -6.62 13.36 -6.57
C SER A 132 -5.73 12.22 -7.11
N GLY A 133 -4.77 11.76 -6.31
CA GLY A 133 -3.96 10.60 -6.57
C GLY A 133 -2.54 10.88 -7.02
N GLY A 134 -1.78 9.80 -7.19
CA GLY A 134 -0.35 9.87 -7.46
C GLY A 134 0.31 8.52 -7.68
N LEU A 135 1.64 8.52 -7.64
CA LEU A 135 2.57 7.42 -7.85
C LEU A 135 3.66 7.44 -6.76
N MET A 136 4.02 6.25 -6.28
CA MET A 136 5.06 6.08 -5.25
C MET A 136 6.46 6.44 -5.78
N GLU A 137 6.75 6.13 -7.05
CA GLU A 137 8.05 6.43 -7.67
C GLU A 137 8.36 7.94 -7.71
N THR A 138 7.36 8.76 -7.99
CA THR A 138 7.52 10.23 -8.01
C THR A 138 7.61 10.79 -6.61
N ALA A 139 6.93 10.18 -5.64
CA ALA A 139 7.11 10.51 -4.23
C ALA A 139 8.54 10.23 -3.78
N PHE A 140 9.14 9.11 -4.16
CA PHE A 140 10.56 8.84 -3.85
C PHE A 140 11.50 9.86 -4.49
N GLU A 141 11.27 10.26 -5.74
CA GLU A 141 12.09 11.31 -6.38
C GLU A 141 11.91 12.66 -5.67
N PHE A 142 10.69 13.02 -5.28
CA PHE A 142 10.42 14.21 -4.47
C PHE A 142 11.19 14.15 -3.15
N ILE A 143 11.14 13.04 -2.41
CA ILE A 143 11.79 12.93 -1.10
C ILE A 143 13.31 13.06 -1.22
N LYS A 144 13.90 12.44 -2.26
CA LYS A 144 15.32 12.60 -2.58
C LYS A 144 15.67 14.07 -2.82
N THR A 145 14.94 14.74 -3.73
CA THR A 145 15.23 16.12 -4.15
C THR A 145 14.91 17.15 -3.07
N ASN A 146 13.88 16.89 -2.27
CA ASN A 146 13.50 17.68 -1.11
C ASN A 146 14.53 17.54 0.03
N GLY A 147 15.39 16.52 0.02
CA GLY A 147 16.33 16.25 1.11
C GLY A 147 15.65 15.66 2.34
N GLY A 148 14.63 14.83 2.13
CA GLY A 148 13.93 14.07 3.17
C GLY A 148 12.50 14.51 3.45
N LEU A 149 11.91 13.92 4.49
CA LEU A 149 10.58 14.26 5.01
C LEU A 149 10.63 14.69 6.47
N ALA A 150 9.66 15.51 6.85
CA ALA A 150 9.33 15.84 8.22
C ALA A 150 8.68 14.64 8.93
N THR A 151 8.70 14.68 10.26
CA THR A 151 7.98 13.71 11.07
C THR A 151 6.47 13.94 10.97
N GLU A 152 5.68 12.89 11.22
CA GLU A 152 4.22 13.02 11.38
C GLU A 152 3.85 13.97 12.53
N THR A 153 4.72 14.16 13.53
CA THR A 153 4.48 15.12 14.62
C THR A 153 4.66 16.57 14.16
N ASP A 154 5.67 16.85 13.33
CA ASP A 154 5.95 18.19 12.83
C ASP A 154 4.98 18.61 11.71
N TYR A 155 4.53 17.64 10.90
CA TYR A 155 3.56 17.87 9.82
C TYR A 155 2.43 16.82 9.86
N PRO A 156 1.44 16.96 10.75
CA PRO A 156 0.41 15.95 10.96
C PRO A 156 -0.55 15.74 9.78
N TYR A 157 -1.05 14.52 9.64
CA TYR A 157 -2.07 14.17 8.67
C TYR A 157 -3.43 14.82 8.94
N THR A 158 -4.00 15.45 7.91
CA THR A 158 -5.31 16.13 7.97
C THR A 158 -6.36 15.50 7.07
N GLY A 159 -5.97 14.60 6.15
CA GLY A 159 -6.91 13.91 5.27
C GLY A 159 -7.52 14.79 4.17
N ILE A 160 -6.99 15.99 3.99
CA ILE A 160 -7.38 16.95 2.95
C ILE A 160 -6.12 17.54 2.33
N GLU A 161 -6.22 17.94 1.07
CA GLU A 161 -5.13 18.63 0.37
C GLU A 161 -5.02 20.07 0.88
N GLY A 162 -3.82 20.46 1.27
CA GLY A 162 -3.46 21.79 1.71
C GLY A 162 -2.38 22.43 0.83
N THR A 163 -1.88 23.57 1.28
CA THR A 163 -0.72 24.22 0.68
C THR A 163 0.55 23.74 1.39
N CYS A 164 1.60 23.42 0.64
CA CYS A 164 2.90 23.05 1.21
C CYS A 164 3.38 24.08 2.24
N ASP A 165 3.48 23.65 3.49
CA ASP A 165 3.88 24.50 4.62
C ASP A 165 5.41 24.43 4.83
N PRO A 166 6.17 25.51 4.55
CA PRO A 166 7.61 25.50 4.69
C PRO A 166 8.05 25.36 6.14
N GLU A 167 7.29 25.88 7.10
CA GLU A 167 7.62 25.85 8.53
C GLU A 167 7.55 24.43 9.07
N LYS A 168 6.45 23.72 8.76
CA LYS A 168 6.29 22.30 9.12
C LYS A 168 7.28 21.39 8.37
N SER A 169 7.73 21.82 7.19
CA SER A 169 8.69 21.09 6.36
C SER A 169 10.16 21.30 6.72
N LYS A 170 10.48 22.16 7.71
CA LYS A 170 11.86 22.53 8.06
C LYS A 170 12.70 21.34 8.53
N ASN A 171 12.13 20.52 9.41
CA ASN A 171 12.86 19.46 10.10
C ASN A 171 12.79 18.15 9.32
N LYS A 172 13.69 17.96 8.35
CA LYS A 172 13.75 16.74 7.55
C LYS A 172 14.63 15.70 8.25
N VAL A 173 14.06 14.57 8.64
CA VAL A 173 14.69 13.61 9.56
C VAL A 173 15.16 12.31 8.89
N VAL A 174 14.61 11.98 7.72
CA VAL A 174 14.99 10.78 6.95
C VAL A 174 15.15 11.16 5.49
N THR A 175 16.32 10.83 4.93
CA THR A 175 16.68 11.07 3.52
C THR A 175 16.88 9.74 2.78
N ILE A 176 16.76 9.78 1.45
CA ILE A 176 17.03 8.64 0.58
C ILE A 176 17.92 9.09 -0.58
N GLN A 177 18.75 8.19 -1.08
CA GLN A 177 19.67 8.43 -2.20
C GLN A 177 18.96 8.25 -3.57
N GLY A 178 17.85 7.51 -3.57
CA GLY A 178 17.05 7.23 -4.75
C GLY A 178 16.01 6.15 -4.49
N TYR A 179 15.55 5.54 -5.56
CA TYR A 179 14.66 4.38 -5.51
C TYR A 179 14.97 3.46 -6.68
N GLN A 180 14.46 2.24 -6.58
CA GLN A 180 14.63 1.19 -7.58
C GLN A 180 13.29 0.56 -7.90
N LYS A 181 13.05 0.33 -9.19
CA LYS A 181 11.90 -0.43 -9.69
C LYS A 181 12.20 -1.93 -9.63
N VAL A 182 11.22 -2.71 -9.24
CA VAL A 182 11.27 -4.18 -9.24
C VAL A 182 10.72 -4.69 -10.56
N ALA A 183 11.34 -5.74 -11.12
CA ALA A 183 10.79 -6.40 -12.30
C ALA A 183 9.39 -6.95 -12.04
N GLN A 184 8.56 -6.97 -13.09
CA GLN A 184 7.13 -7.28 -12.99
C GLN A 184 6.87 -8.80 -12.87
N ASN A 185 7.32 -9.40 -11.77
CA ASN A 185 7.09 -10.80 -11.41
C ASN A 185 7.22 -11.00 -9.88
N GLU A 186 6.55 -12.01 -9.36
CA GLU A 186 6.54 -12.30 -7.92
C GLU A 186 7.91 -12.71 -7.36
N ALA A 187 8.77 -13.36 -8.16
CA ALA A 187 10.10 -13.75 -7.71
C ALA A 187 10.98 -12.53 -7.37
N SER A 188 10.96 -11.52 -8.24
CA SER A 188 11.70 -10.26 -8.03
C SER A 188 11.10 -9.46 -6.87
N LEU A 189 9.77 -9.44 -6.75
CA LEU A 189 9.09 -8.83 -5.60
C LEU A 189 9.46 -9.54 -4.30
N GLN A 190 9.57 -10.87 -4.29
CA GLN A 190 9.94 -11.64 -3.10
C GLN A 190 11.36 -11.31 -2.65
N ILE A 191 12.30 -11.20 -3.60
CA ILE A 191 13.69 -10.82 -3.30
C ILE A 191 13.76 -9.40 -2.71
N ALA A 192 13.04 -8.45 -3.29
CA ALA A 192 12.97 -7.09 -2.75
C ALA A 192 12.34 -7.06 -1.35
N ALA A 193 11.22 -7.76 -1.17
CA ALA A 193 10.50 -7.85 0.11
C ALA A 193 11.31 -8.56 1.21
N ALA A 194 12.23 -9.46 0.83
CA ALA A 194 13.15 -10.10 1.77
C ALA A 194 14.23 -9.15 2.30
N GLN A 195 14.50 -8.04 1.60
CA GLN A 195 15.52 -7.06 1.97
C GLN A 195 14.94 -5.85 2.72
N GLN A 196 13.71 -5.44 2.39
CA GLN A 196 13.02 -4.30 3.01
C GLN A 196 11.53 -4.26 2.63
N PRO A 197 10.70 -3.42 3.28
CA PRO A 197 9.36 -3.12 2.80
C PRO A 197 9.34 -2.49 1.40
N VAL A 198 8.37 -2.90 0.57
CA VAL A 198 8.27 -2.51 -0.86
C VAL A 198 6.92 -1.85 -1.13
N SER A 199 6.93 -0.68 -1.75
CA SER A 199 5.71 -0.02 -2.22
C SER A 199 5.19 -0.72 -3.46
N VAL A 200 3.91 -1.11 -3.45
CA VAL A 200 3.25 -1.79 -4.57
C VAL A 200 1.91 -1.15 -4.92
N GLY A 201 1.52 -1.23 -6.20
CA GLY A 201 0.16 -0.95 -6.64
C GLY A 201 -0.69 -2.22 -6.73
N ILE A 202 -1.97 -2.15 -6.36
CA ILE A 202 -2.94 -3.25 -6.49
C ILE A 202 -4.27 -2.74 -7.06
N ASP A 203 -5.07 -3.66 -7.62
CA ASP A 203 -6.51 -3.45 -7.83
C ASP A 203 -7.28 -3.84 -6.55
N ALA A 204 -7.69 -2.83 -5.79
CA ALA A 204 -8.42 -2.99 -4.54
C ALA A 204 -9.91 -2.63 -4.67
N GLY A 205 -10.44 -2.52 -5.90
CA GLY A 205 -11.79 -2.02 -6.16
C GLY A 205 -12.91 -3.05 -5.94
N GLY A 206 -12.61 -4.33 -5.76
CA GLY A 206 -13.63 -5.37 -5.65
C GLY A 206 -14.51 -5.22 -4.40
N PHE A 207 -15.81 -5.55 -4.51
CA PHE A 207 -16.73 -5.55 -3.37
C PHE A 207 -16.34 -6.59 -2.30
N ILE A 208 -15.75 -7.72 -2.71
CA ILE A 208 -15.19 -8.72 -1.77
C ILE A 208 -13.95 -8.14 -1.05
N PHE A 209 -13.12 -7.35 -1.74
CA PHE A 209 -11.96 -6.70 -1.14
C PHE A 209 -12.36 -5.62 -0.14
N GLN A 210 -13.38 -4.81 -0.45
CA GLN A 210 -13.96 -3.80 0.44
C GLN A 210 -14.34 -4.38 1.81
N LEU A 211 -14.93 -5.59 1.83
CA LEU A 211 -15.46 -6.24 3.03
C LEU A 211 -14.52 -7.27 3.64
N TYR A 212 -13.26 -7.34 3.19
CA TYR A 212 -12.27 -8.28 3.71
C TYR A 212 -12.08 -8.14 5.23
N SER A 213 -11.94 -9.29 5.89
CA SER A 213 -11.71 -9.41 7.34
C SER A 213 -10.41 -10.12 7.64
N SER A 214 -10.23 -11.36 7.16
CA SER A 214 -9.08 -12.18 7.55
C SER A 214 -8.84 -13.33 6.59
N GLY A 215 -7.70 -14.01 6.75
CA GLY A 215 -7.30 -15.16 5.94
C GLY A 215 -6.58 -14.76 4.64
N VAL A 216 -6.15 -15.75 3.86
CA VAL A 216 -5.43 -15.51 2.61
C VAL A 216 -6.44 -15.16 1.51
N PHE A 217 -6.39 -13.93 1.02
CA PHE A 217 -7.28 -13.43 -0.01
C PHE A 217 -6.98 -14.09 -1.36
N THR A 218 -7.84 -15.05 -1.74
CA THR A 218 -7.76 -15.81 -2.99
C THR A 218 -8.87 -15.45 -3.99
N ASN A 219 -9.75 -14.48 -3.67
CA ASN A 219 -10.81 -14.10 -4.60
C ASN A 219 -10.27 -13.37 -5.85
N TYR A 220 -11.01 -13.45 -6.96
CA TYR A 220 -10.68 -12.67 -8.15
C TYR A 220 -10.65 -11.15 -7.87
N CYS A 221 -9.69 -10.50 -8.50
CA CYS A 221 -9.48 -9.06 -8.60
C CYS A 221 -8.83 -8.80 -9.96
N GLY A 222 -9.05 -7.61 -10.53
CA GLY A 222 -8.45 -7.25 -11.81
C GLY A 222 -6.98 -6.88 -11.68
N THR A 223 -6.44 -6.30 -12.75
CA THR A 223 -5.08 -5.75 -12.81
C THR A 223 -5.08 -4.24 -13.07
N ASN A 224 -6.25 -3.60 -12.97
CA ASN A 224 -6.40 -2.16 -13.12
C ASN A 224 -6.02 -1.47 -11.80
N LEU A 225 -4.71 -1.35 -11.56
CA LEU A 225 -4.19 -0.84 -10.29
C LEU A 225 -4.79 0.53 -9.97
N ASN A 226 -5.30 0.66 -8.75
CA ASN A 226 -6.04 1.83 -8.28
C ASN A 226 -5.73 2.19 -6.83
N HIS A 227 -4.90 1.39 -6.14
CA HIS A 227 -4.53 1.60 -4.76
C HIS A 227 -3.05 1.31 -4.49
N GLY A 228 -2.39 2.21 -3.76
CA GLY A 228 -1.01 2.06 -3.32
C GLY A 228 -0.96 1.46 -1.91
N VAL A 229 -0.19 0.38 -1.73
CA VAL A 229 -0.01 -0.33 -0.46
C VAL A 229 1.45 -0.73 -0.28
N THR A 230 1.82 -1.31 0.86
CA THR A 230 3.22 -1.71 1.11
C THR A 230 3.29 -3.18 1.48
N VAL A 231 4.07 -3.95 0.72
CA VAL A 231 4.46 -5.31 1.11
C VAL A 231 5.45 -5.20 2.25
N VAL A 232 5.07 -5.70 3.42
CA VAL A 232 5.90 -5.70 4.64
C VAL A 232 6.35 -7.11 5.03
N GLY A 233 6.14 -8.08 4.14
CA GLY A 233 6.53 -9.45 4.37
C GLY A 233 5.82 -10.43 3.45
N TYR A 234 6.10 -11.70 3.66
CA TYR A 234 5.46 -12.82 3.02
C TYR A 234 5.64 -14.06 3.89
N GLY A 235 4.83 -15.08 3.65
CA GLY A 235 4.93 -16.34 4.39
C GLY A 235 4.23 -17.49 3.69
N VAL A 236 4.07 -18.56 4.45
CA VAL A 236 3.39 -19.80 4.07
C VAL A 236 2.58 -20.28 5.27
N GLU A 237 1.31 -20.60 5.08
CA GLU A 237 0.43 -21.23 6.06
C GLU A 237 -0.19 -22.49 5.43
N GLY A 238 0.26 -23.67 5.88
CA GLY A 238 -0.04 -24.92 5.18
C GLY A 238 0.50 -24.88 3.75
N ASP A 239 -0.37 -25.09 2.76
CA ASP A 239 -0.02 -24.98 1.33
C ASP A 239 -0.21 -23.56 0.76
N GLN A 240 -0.70 -22.61 1.56
CA GLN A 240 -1.02 -21.26 1.11
C GLN A 240 0.16 -20.32 1.28
N LYS A 241 0.73 -19.88 0.16
CA LYS A 241 1.72 -18.82 0.13
C LYS A 241 1.02 -17.47 0.10
N TYR A 242 1.50 -16.50 0.88
CA TYR A 242 0.91 -15.17 0.92
C TYR A 242 1.93 -14.05 1.02
N TRP A 243 1.52 -12.85 0.58
CA TRP A 243 2.11 -11.56 0.89
C TRP A 243 1.48 -11.01 2.17
N ILE A 244 2.24 -10.30 3.01
CA ILE A 244 1.73 -9.50 4.13
C ILE A 244 1.73 -8.05 3.66
N VAL A 245 0.55 -7.45 3.51
CA VAL A 245 0.38 -6.13 2.92
C VAL A 245 -0.18 -5.16 3.95
N LYS A 246 0.55 -4.08 4.21
CA LYS A 246 0.12 -2.94 5.02
C LYS A 246 -0.79 -2.04 4.19
N ASN A 247 -2.03 -1.85 4.66
CA ASN A 247 -2.99 -0.95 4.04
C ASN A 247 -3.11 0.38 4.84
N SER A 248 -3.86 1.34 4.31
CA SER A 248 -4.03 2.70 4.84
C SER A 248 -5.50 3.04 5.15
N TRP A 249 -6.31 2.04 5.52
CA TRP A 249 -7.75 2.20 5.80
C TRP A 249 -8.13 2.14 7.29
N GLY A 250 -7.12 2.20 8.17
CA GLY A 250 -7.28 2.05 9.61
C GLY A 250 -7.34 0.59 10.06
N THR A 251 -7.23 0.37 11.36
CA THR A 251 -7.19 -0.97 11.97
C THR A 251 -8.53 -1.71 11.94
N GLY A 252 -9.63 -1.00 11.70
CA GLY A 252 -10.97 -1.60 11.59
C GLY A 252 -11.27 -2.26 10.24
N TRP A 253 -10.27 -2.43 9.37
CA TRP A 253 -10.38 -3.15 8.10
C TRP A 253 -9.35 -4.27 8.04
N GLY A 254 -9.73 -5.44 7.51
CA GLY A 254 -8.82 -6.57 7.41
C GLY A 254 -8.25 -7.05 8.75
N GLU A 255 -7.05 -7.63 8.70
CA GLU A 255 -6.34 -8.17 9.85
C GLU A 255 -5.63 -7.02 10.57
N GLU A 256 -6.38 -6.25 11.36
CA GLU A 256 -5.90 -5.03 12.04
C GLU A 256 -5.29 -3.99 11.08
N GLY A 257 -5.82 -3.86 9.87
CA GLY A 257 -5.32 -2.96 8.82
C GLY A 257 -4.41 -3.63 7.79
N TYR A 258 -4.11 -4.91 7.96
CA TYR A 258 -3.34 -5.71 7.00
C TYR A 258 -4.24 -6.61 6.16
N ILE A 259 -3.70 -7.06 5.04
CA ILE A 259 -4.28 -8.15 4.25
C ILE A 259 -3.19 -9.16 3.91
N ARG A 260 -3.54 -10.44 4.00
CA ARG A 260 -2.74 -11.51 3.41
C ARG A 260 -3.24 -11.80 2.01
N MET A 261 -2.43 -11.53 1.00
CA MET A 261 -2.80 -11.76 -0.41
C MET A 261 -2.13 -13.01 -0.94
N GLU A 262 -2.85 -13.83 -1.70
CA GLU A 262 -2.30 -15.03 -2.34
C GLU A 262 -1.03 -14.71 -3.14
N ARG A 263 0.00 -15.56 -2.97
CA ARG A 263 1.30 -15.46 -3.62
C ARG A 263 1.62 -16.76 -4.35
N GLY A 264 2.44 -16.68 -5.40
CA GLY A 264 2.84 -17.83 -6.21
C GLY A 264 1.76 -18.23 -7.20
N VAL A 265 1.03 -17.25 -7.74
CA VAL A 265 0.03 -17.47 -8.79
C VAL A 265 0.74 -17.61 -10.15
N SER A 266 0.06 -18.18 -11.13
CA SER A 266 0.63 -18.42 -12.47
C SER A 266 0.87 -17.14 -13.27
N GLU A 267 0.14 -16.07 -12.96
CA GLU A 267 0.18 -14.80 -13.65
C GLU A 267 1.36 -13.96 -13.17
N ASP A 268 2.22 -13.51 -14.10
CA ASP A 268 3.37 -12.63 -13.80
C ASP A 268 2.96 -11.34 -13.07
N THR A 269 1.71 -10.90 -13.25
CA THR A 269 1.15 -9.73 -12.57
C THR A 269 1.00 -9.92 -11.07
N GLY A 270 1.01 -11.17 -10.58
CA GLY A 270 0.62 -11.52 -9.22
C GLY A 270 -0.88 -11.29 -8.97
N LYS A 271 -1.35 -11.71 -7.79
CA LYS A 271 -2.74 -11.49 -7.36
C LYS A 271 -3.07 -9.99 -7.32
N CYS A 272 -4.18 -9.60 -7.92
CA CYS A 272 -4.63 -8.20 -8.02
C CYS A 272 -3.61 -7.24 -8.66
N GLY A 273 -2.67 -7.76 -9.45
CA GLY A 273 -1.61 -6.96 -10.08
C GLY A 273 -0.49 -6.52 -9.14
N ILE A 274 -0.36 -7.13 -7.94
CA ILE A 274 0.62 -6.72 -6.91
C ILE A 274 2.08 -6.66 -7.40
N ALA A 275 2.45 -7.47 -8.40
CA ALA A 275 3.79 -7.48 -8.97
C ALA A 275 3.96 -6.51 -10.17
N MET A 276 2.92 -5.82 -10.62
CA MET A 276 2.99 -4.97 -11.82
C MET A 276 3.64 -3.59 -11.58
N MET A 277 3.53 -3.06 -10.37
CA MET A 277 4.10 -1.76 -10.00
C MET A 277 4.72 -1.84 -8.61
N ALA A 278 5.95 -2.34 -8.54
CA ALA A 278 6.70 -2.46 -7.30
C ALA A 278 7.97 -1.59 -7.35
N SER A 279 8.21 -0.85 -6.28
CA SER A 279 9.42 -0.01 -6.13
C SER A 279 9.77 0.18 -4.67
N TYR A 280 11.05 0.41 -4.38
CA TYR A 280 11.53 0.62 -3.02
C TYR A 280 12.60 1.72 -2.95
N PRO A 281 12.67 2.47 -1.84
CA PRO A 281 13.68 3.51 -1.64
C PRO A 281 15.05 2.92 -1.33
N LEU A 282 16.10 3.66 -1.72
CA LEU A 282 17.51 3.36 -1.42
C LEU A 282 18.02 4.37 -0.40
N GLN A 283 18.58 3.90 0.71
CA GLN A 283 19.17 4.72 1.77
C GLN A 283 20.65 4.40 1.95
#